data_AF-A0A7C5CWB6-F1
#
_entry.id   AF-A0A7C5CWB6-F1
#
_cell.length_a   1.000
_cell.length_b   1.000
_cell.length_c   1.000
_cell.angle_alpha   90.00
_cell.angle_beta   90.00
_cell.angle_gamma   90.00
#
_symmetry.space_group_name_H-M   'P 1'
#
loop_
_entity.id
_entity.type
_entity.pdbx_description
1 polymer ?
#
loop_
_entity_poly.entity_id
_entity_poly.type
_entity_poly.pdbx_seq_one_letter_code
_entity_poly.pdbx_strand_id
1 'polypeptide(L)'
;MKDERSKVDNMMVLAGVVLLGSIWGLLESTIGGLKWSVGGLYISMGAVMAGTFGLMFMIFAKRTFRFTGVVVLVALVAAVLRYFAPVGTVVICSAIAIAAEGLVFELLVSRKVFLGNLTGKKDYRTLAFLGVISGFAVFTTGYITTQVLTPVFTGGTLVLMDVVRILPLIIGRSFYAALLGGISVPVIAYTDNLHLDISGYGKGIYFTATTTASLFCWVLVLFILF
;
A
#
# COMPACT_ATOMS: atom_id res chain seq x y z
N MET A 1 -24.35 11.50 -18.74
CA MET A 1 -23.92 12.26 -17.55
C MET A 1 -22.41 12.12 -17.40
N LYS A 2 -21.64 13.03 -18.00
CA LYS A 2 -20.21 13.20 -17.75
C LYS A 2 -20.12 14.36 -16.77
N ASP A 3 -19.74 14.02 -15.55
CA ASP A 3 -19.75 14.88 -14.37
C ASP A 3 -18.60 15.89 -14.43
N GLU A 4 -18.93 17.18 -14.53
CA GLU A 4 -17.98 18.29 -14.35
C GLU A 4 -17.55 18.35 -12.88
N ARG A 5 -16.65 17.45 -12.49
CA ARG A 5 -15.97 17.53 -11.20
C ARG A 5 -15.18 18.84 -11.19
N SER A 6 -15.55 19.77 -10.31
CA SER A 6 -14.90 21.08 -10.17
C SER A 6 -13.38 20.91 -10.08
N LYS A 7 -12.60 21.78 -10.74
CA LYS A 7 -11.12 21.75 -10.68
C LYS A 7 -10.61 21.70 -9.24
N VAL A 8 -11.32 22.35 -8.32
CA VAL A 8 -11.00 22.38 -6.89
C VAL A 8 -11.14 21.00 -6.24
N ASP A 9 -12.19 20.25 -6.59
CA ASP A 9 -12.41 18.91 -6.04
C ASP A 9 -11.36 17.93 -6.54
N ASN A 10 -10.92 18.06 -7.80
CA ASN A 10 -9.82 17.27 -8.34
C ASN A 10 -8.49 17.57 -7.62
N MET A 11 -8.21 18.84 -7.31
CA MET A 11 -7.02 19.21 -6.54
C MET A 11 -7.07 18.67 -5.10
N MET A 12 -8.24 18.65 -4.47
CA MET A 12 -8.40 18.09 -3.11
C MET A 12 -8.19 16.57 -3.10
N VAL A 13 -8.74 15.87 -4.10
CA VAL A 13 -8.49 14.44 -4.30
C VAL A 13 -7.00 14.16 -4.50
N LEU A 14 -6.32 14.95 -5.33
CA LEU A 14 -4.88 14.80 -5.57
C LEU A 14 -4.08 15.04 -4.29
N ALA A 15 -4.39 16.07 -3.51
CA ALA A 15 -3.73 16.36 -2.23
C ALA A 15 -3.92 15.19 -1.24
N GLY A 16 -5.11 14.60 -1.18
CA GLY A 16 -5.37 13.41 -0.36
C GLY A 16 -4.61 12.17 -0.83
N VAL A 17 -4.48 11.96 -2.15
CA VAL A 17 -3.65 10.89 -2.73
C VAL A 17 -2.18 11.05 -2.34
N VAL A 18 -1.65 12.27 -2.47
CA VAL A 18 -0.26 12.59 -2.09
C VAL A 18 -0.06 12.38 -0.59
N LEU A 19 -1.00 12.81 0.25
CA LEU A 19 -0.93 12.59 1.69
C LEU A 19 -0.86 11.11 2.06
N LEU A 20 -1.82 10.30 1.58
CA LEU A 20 -1.88 8.88 1.92
C LEU A 20 -0.67 8.12 1.40
N GLY A 21 -0.22 8.42 0.19
CA GLY A 21 1.00 7.83 -0.35
C GLY A 21 2.23 8.22 0.45
N SER A 22 2.32 9.48 0.90
CA SER A 22 3.44 9.97 1.69
C SER A 22 3.51 9.30 3.07
N ILE A 23 2.36 9.11 3.73
CA ILE A 23 2.27 8.43 5.03
C ILE A 23 2.66 6.96 4.87
N TRP A 24 2.13 6.26 3.86
CA TRP A 24 2.47 4.86 3.61
C TRP A 24 3.97 4.70 3.30
N GLY A 25 4.53 5.53 2.42
CA GLY A 25 5.95 5.51 2.10
C GLY A 25 6.86 5.78 3.31
N LEU A 26 6.47 6.70 4.20
CA LEU A 26 7.19 6.97 5.45
C LEU A 26 7.17 5.74 6.37
N LEU A 27 6.01 5.09 6.52
CA LEU A 27 5.88 3.89 7.35
C LEU A 27 6.73 2.73 6.81
N GLU A 28 6.76 2.52 5.50
CA GLU A 28 7.63 1.53 4.85
C GLU A 28 9.12 1.85 5.05
N SER A 29 9.49 3.13 5.04
CA SER A 29 10.88 3.55 5.20
C SER A 29 11.36 3.44 6.65
N THR A 30 10.47 3.69 7.62
CA THR A 30 10.78 3.71 9.07
C THR A 30 10.60 2.35 9.73
N ILE A 31 9.44 1.71 9.55
CA ILE A 31 9.11 0.42 10.17
C ILE A 31 9.62 -0.74 9.32
N GLY A 32 9.46 -0.64 7.98
CA GLY A 32 9.86 -1.69 7.06
C GLY A 32 11.38 -1.96 7.02
N GLY A 33 12.20 -1.00 7.46
CA GLY A 33 13.65 -1.14 7.59
C GLY A 33 14.11 -1.88 8.87
N LEU A 34 13.24 -2.04 9.86
CA LEU A 34 13.59 -2.67 11.14
C LEU A 34 13.61 -4.20 11.00
N LYS A 35 14.64 -4.89 11.49
CA LYS A 35 14.63 -6.36 11.55
C LYS A 35 14.01 -6.80 12.86
N TRP A 36 12.84 -7.43 12.83
CA TRP A 36 12.22 -7.98 14.03
C TRP A 36 12.40 -9.50 14.07
N SER A 37 12.78 -9.99 15.25
CA SER A 37 12.75 -11.40 15.58
C SER A 37 11.79 -11.58 16.75
N VAL A 38 10.83 -12.49 16.60
CA VAL A 38 9.92 -12.89 17.68
C VAL A 38 10.16 -14.37 17.92
N GLY A 39 10.64 -14.72 19.11
CA GLY A 39 10.93 -16.11 19.48
C GLY A 39 12.03 -16.79 18.63
N GLY A 40 12.98 -16.03 18.08
CA GLY A 40 14.05 -16.55 17.22
C GLY A 40 13.66 -16.74 15.75
N LEU A 41 12.41 -16.46 15.38
CA LEU A 41 11.94 -16.51 13.99
C LEU A 41 12.08 -15.14 13.32
N TYR A 42 12.73 -15.09 12.15
CA TYR A 42 12.82 -13.87 11.35
C TYR A 42 11.49 -13.62 10.62
N ILE A 43 10.79 -12.57 11.02
CA ILE A 43 9.53 -12.16 10.38
C ILE A 43 9.85 -11.31 9.16
N SER A 44 9.23 -11.63 8.02
CA SER A 44 9.34 -10.83 6.81
C SER A 44 8.60 -9.50 7.00
N MET A 45 9.33 -8.41 7.30
CA MET A 45 8.72 -7.08 7.46
C MET A 45 7.87 -6.67 6.27
N GLY A 46 8.34 -6.92 5.04
CA GLY A 46 7.54 -6.61 3.86
C GLY A 46 6.19 -7.34 3.85
N ALA A 47 6.10 -8.55 4.39
CA ALA A 47 4.83 -9.28 4.48
C ALA A 47 3.90 -8.67 5.52
N VAL A 48 4.46 -8.19 6.64
CA VAL A 48 3.71 -7.49 7.68
C VAL A 48 3.20 -6.16 7.16
N MET A 49 4.07 -5.36 6.54
CA MET A 49 3.74 -4.04 6.03
C MET A 49 2.71 -4.12 4.90
N ALA A 50 2.90 -5.01 3.92
CA ALA A 50 1.94 -5.23 2.85
C ALA A 50 0.58 -5.72 3.38
N GLY A 51 0.59 -6.71 4.29
CA GLY A 51 -0.63 -7.31 4.84
C GLY A 51 -1.41 -6.42 5.81
N THR A 52 -0.74 -5.48 6.49
CA THR A 52 -1.38 -4.54 7.43
C THR A 52 -1.55 -3.17 6.80
N PHE A 53 -0.50 -2.35 6.82
CA PHE A 53 -0.52 -0.96 6.40
C PHE A 53 -0.83 -0.81 4.90
N GLY A 54 -0.20 -1.60 4.03
CA GLY A 54 -0.42 -1.58 2.59
C GLY A 54 -1.89 -1.81 2.26
N LEU A 55 -2.45 -2.95 2.65
CA LEU A 55 -3.88 -3.24 2.44
C LEU A 55 -4.80 -2.20 3.09
N MET A 56 -4.49 -1.71 4.29
CA MET A 56 -5.27 -0.66 4.94
C MET A 56 -5.31 0.62 4.11
N PHE A 57 -4.17 1.16 3.70
CA PHE A 57 -4.11 2.39 2.91
C PHE A 57 -4.76 2.22 1.54
N MET A 58 -4.57 1.07 0.89
CA MET A 58 -5.17 0.79 -0.41
C MET A 58 -6.70 0.70 -0.33
N ILE A 59 -7.25 0.01 0.68
CA ILE A 59 -8.70 -0.05 0.91
C ILE A 59 -9.24 1.33 1.27
N PHE A 60 -8.56 2.04 2.18
CA PHE A 60 -8.96 3.38 2.61
C PHE A 60 -9.00 4.35 1.43
N ALA A 61 -7.95 4.39 0.61
CA ALA A 61 -7.90 5.23 -0.59
C ALA A 61 -9.03 4.90 -1.57
N LYS A 62 -9.31 3.61 -1.80
CA LYS A 62 -10.41 3.20 -2.68
C LYS A 62 -11.77 3.65 -2.15
N ARG A 63 -12.02 3.48 -0.84
CA ARG A 63 -13.29 3.85 -0.19
C ARG A 63 -13.52 5.35 -0.17
N THR A 64 -12.46 6.13 0.07
CA THR A 64 -12.53 7.59 0.18
C THR A 64 -12.73 8.26 -1.19
N PHE A 65 -11.91 7.94 -2.20
CA PHE A 65 -11.94 8.68 -3.47
C PHE A 65 -12.79 8.05 -4.57
N ARG A 66 -13.11 6.75 -4.46
CA ARG A 66 -14.09 6.03 -5.31
C ARG A 66 -13.89 6.15 -6.83
N PHE A 67 -12.67 6.30 -7.32
CA PHE A 67 -12.35 6.23 -8.76
C PHE A 67 -11.36 5.10 -9.08
N THR A 68 -11.33 4.67 -10.34
CA THR A 68 -10.42 3.60 -10.81
C THR A 68 -9.01 4.14 -10.99
N GLY A 69 -8.03 3.44 -10.42
CA GLY A 69 -6.61 3.80 -10.46
C GLY A 69 -6.13 4.59 -9.25
N VAL A 70 -7.00 4.92 -8.29
CA VAL A 70 -6.58 5.68 -7.10
C VAL A 70 -5.57 4.93 -6.24
N VAL A 71 -5.71 3.60 -6.14
CA VAL A 71 -4.76 2.78 -5.37
C VAL A 71 -3.39 2.81 -6.04
N VAL A 72 -3.35 2.74 -7.37
CA VAL A 72 -2.11 2.84 -8.14
C VAL A 72 -1.43 4.19 -7.90
N LEU A 73 -2.18 5.30 -7.90
CA LEU A 73 -1.61 6.62 -7.65
C LEU A 73 -1.03 6.73 -6.24
N VAL A 74 -1.76 6.26 -5.22
CA VAL A 74 -1.28 6.26 -3.82
C VAL A 74 -0.01 5.40 -3.68
N ALA A 75 -0.01 4.22 -4.30
CA ALA A 75 1.14 3.31 -4.30
C ALA A 75 2.35 3.90 -5.04
N LEU A 76 2.14 4.60 -6.15
CA LEU A 76 3.22 5.28 -6.87
C LEU A 76 3.85 6.39 -6.01
N VAL A 77 3.05 7.21 -5.34
CA VAL A 77 3.59 8.24 -4.42
C VAL A 77 4.40 7.58 -3.30
N ALA A 78 3.88 6.51 -2.70
CA ALA A 78 4.60 5.76 -1.67
C ALA A 78 5.91 5.15 -2.19
N ALA A 79 5.90 4.57 -3.40
CA ALA A 79 7.06 3.98 -4.05
C ALA A 79 8.13 5.03 -4.37
N VAL A 80 7.75 6.21 -4.86
CA VAL A 80 8.69 7.31 -5.14
C VAL A 80 9.32 7.80 -3.84
N LEU A 81 8.53 8.04 -2.80
CA LEU A 81 9.06 8.44 -1.50
C LEU A 81 10.02 7.36 -0.96
N ARG A 82 9.66 6.08 -1.09
CA ARG A 82 10.52 4.96 -0.69
C ARG A 82 11.81 4.92 -1.49
N TYR A 83 11.77 5.20 -2.80
CA TYR A 83 12.94 5.26 -3.67
C TYR A 83 13.95 6.32 -3.22
N PHE A 84 13.47 7.46 -2.73
CA PHE A 84 14.32 8.53 -2.20
C PHE A 84 14.75 8.32 -0.74
N ALA A 85 14.28 7.28 -0.05
CA ALA A 85 14.64 7.02 1.34
C ALA A 85 16.05 6.40 1.45
N PRO A 86 16.99 7.02 2.20
CA PRO A 86 18.33 6.46 2.43
C PRO A 86 18.39 5.17 3.28
N VAL A 87 17.27 4.72 3.89
CA VAL A 87 17.27 3.58 4.84
C VAL A 87 17.28 2.22 4.12
N GLY A 88 18.35 1.45 4.33
CA GLY A 88 18.40 0.00 4.13
C GLY A 88 19.00 -0.47 2.79
N THR A 89 19.39 -1.75 2.73
CA THR A 89 20.31 -2.28 1.71
C THR A 89 19.70 -2.62 0.35
N VAL A 90 18.41 -2.43 0.10
CA VAL A 90 17.84 -2.54 -1.27
C VAL A 90 16.58 -1.66 -1.41
N VAL A 91 16.79 -0.34 -1.47
CA VAL A 91 15.72 0.67 -1.58
C VAL A 91 14.85 0.47 -2.83
N ILE A 92 15.48 0.05 -3.93
CA ILE A 92 14.85 -0.15 -5.24
C ILE A 92 13.83 -1.30 -5.22
N CYS A 93 14.14 -2.43 -4.57
CA CYS A 93 13.23 -3.57 -4.57
C CYS A 93 11.96 -3.27 -3.77
N SER A 94 12.08 -2.56 -2.64
CA SER A 94 10.92 -2.15 -1.84
C SER A 94 10.04 -1.15 -2.62
N ALA A 95 10.62 -0.19 -3.33
CA ALA A 95 9.87 0.72 -4.19
C ALA A 95 9.11 -0.01 -5.32
N ILE A 96 9.78 -0.97 -5.99
CA ILE A 96 9.16 -1.80 -7.02
C ILE A 96 8.03 -2.67 -6.43
N ALA A 97 8.25 -3.26 -5.26
CA ALA A 97 7.24 -4.06 -4.57
C ALA A 97 5.98 -3.23 -4.31
N ILE A 98 6.11 -2.06 -3.69
CA ILE A 98 4.98 -1.17 -3.35
C ILE A 98 4.18 -0.81 -4.60
N ALA A 99 4.86 -0.46 -5.70
CA ALA A 99 4.19 -0.13 -6.96
C ALA A 99 3.43 -1.34 -7.54
N ALA A 100 4.04 -2.53 -7.52
CA ALA A 100 3.41 -3.76 -8.00
C ALA A 100 2.22 -4.18 -7.14
N GLU A 101 2.35 -4.06 -5.81
CA GLU A 101 1.30 -4.34 -4.84
C GLU A 101 0.06 -3.47 -5.08
N GLY A 102 0.24 -2.17 -5.27
CA GLY A 102 -0.84 -1.23 -5.60
C GLY A 102 -1.54 -1.56 -6.92
N LEU A 103 -0.78 -1.94 -7.95
CA LEU A 103 -1.33 -2.33 -9.24
C LEU A 103 -2.19 -3.59 -9.13
N VAL A 104 -1.67 -4.63 -8.46
CA VAL A 104 -2.38 -5.90 -8.27
C VAL A 104 -3.64 -5.70 -7.45
N PHE A 105 -3.57 -4.90 -6.38
CA PHE A 105 -4.74 -4.62 -5.57
C PHE A 105 -5.81 -3.84 -6.34
N GLU A 106 -5.43 -2.84 -7.15
CA GLU A 106 -6.39 -2.15 -8.01
C GLU A 106 -7.05 -3.11 -9.00
N LEU A 107 -6.32 -4.09 -9.56
CA LEU A 107 -6.88 -5.11 -10.44
C LEU A 107 -7.86 -6.05 -9.71
N LEU A 108 -7.53 -6.46 -8.48
CA LEU A 108 -8.42 -7.27 -7.64
C LEU A 108 -9.72 -6.52 -7.33
N VAL A 109 -9.59 -5.27 -6.91
CA VAL A 109 -10.71 -4.41 -6.51
C VAL A 109 -11.55 -3.93 -7.69
N SER A 110 -10.96 -3.81 -8.88
CA SER A 110 -11.67 -3.47 -10.11
C SER A 110 -12.66 -4.55 -10.54
N ARG A 111 -12.55 -5.78 -10.01
CA ARG A 111 -13.58 -6.80 -10.19
C ARG A 111 -14.81 -6.43 -9.37
N LYS A 112 -15.97 -6.35 -10.03
CA LYS A 112 -17.28 -6.01 -9.42
C LYS A 112 -17.60 -6.81 -8.15
N VAL A 113 -17.18 -8.07 -8.09
CA VAL A 113 -17.37 -8.96 -6.92
C VAL A 113 -16.62 -8.44 -5.70
N PHE A 114 -15.40 -7.94 -5.87
CA PHE A 114 -14.57 -7.47 -4.77
C PHE A 114 -15.05 -6.10 -4.27
N LEU A 115 -15.35 -5.19 -5.20
CA LEU A 115 -15.88 -3.86 -4.87
C LEU A 115 -17.23 -3.96 -4.14
N GLY A 116 -18.15 -4.80 -4.64
CA GLY A 116 -19.47 -4.99 -4.03
C GLY A 116 -19.43 -5.59 -2.62
N ASN A 117 -18.38 -6.35 -2.30
CA ASN A 117 -18.19 -6.88 -0.94
C ASN A 117 -17.48 -5.90 0.01
N LEU A 118 -16.72 -4.92 -0.50
CA LEU A 118 -16.06 -3.89 0.30
C LEU A 118 -16.99 -2.74 0.71
N THR A 119 -18.01 -2.43 -0.10
CA THR A 119 -18.95 -1.32 0.15
C THR A 119 -20.28 -1.74 0.76
N GLY A 120 -20.49 -3.04 1.00
CA GLY A 120 -21.73 -3.58 1.58
C GLY A 120 -21.55 -4.04 3.03
N LYS A 121 -22.62 -3.95 3.84
CA LYS A 121 -22.67 -4.58 5.18
C LYS A 121 -22.64 -6.10 5.01
N LYS A 122 -21.48 -6.71 5.17
CA LYS A 122 -21.26 -8.15 5.01
C LYS A 122 -20.70 -8.76 6.29
N ASP A 123 -20.87 -10.07 6.38
CA ASP A 123 -20.38 -10.89 7.48
C ASP A 123 -18.84 -10.83 7.57
N TYR A 124 -18.33 -10.77 8.80
CA TYR A 124 -16.91 -10.65 9.14
C TYR A 124 -16.08 -11.71 8.41
N ARG A 125 -16.63 -12.93 8.29
CA ARG A 125 -15.99 -14.06 7.60
C ARG A 125 -15.67 -13.75 6.14
N THR A 126 -16.60 -13.11 5.43
CA THR A 126 -16.41 -12.77 4.00
C THR A 126 -15.31 -11.73 3.83
N LEU A 127 -15.29 -10.72 4.70
CA LEU A 127 -14.25 -9.68 4.70
C LEU A 127 -12.87 -10.28 5.04
N ALA A 128 -12.82 -11.22 5.99
CA ALA A 128 -11.58 -11.90 6.35
C ALA A 128 -11.04 -12.72 5.18
N PHE A 129 -11.88 -13.50 4.49
CA PHE A 129 -11.45 -14.24 3.29
C PHE A 129 -10.94 -13.32 2.17
N LEU A 130 -11.61 -12.19 1.94
CA LEU A 130 -11.14 -11.18 0.98
C LEU A 130 -9.78 -10.62 1.37
N GLY A 131 -9.57 -10.38 2.66
CA GLY A 131 -8.27 -9.97 3.21
C GLY A 131 -7.18 -11.00 3.03
N VAL A 132 -7.47 -12.29 3.28
CA VAL A 132 -6.53 -13.39 3.08
C VAL A 132 -6.11 -13.49 1.61
N ILE A 133 -7.07 -13.50 0.70
CA ILE A 133 -6.80 -13.62 -0.75
C ILE A 133 -6.03 -12.41 -1.24
N SER A 134 -6.45 -11.19 -0.87
CA SER A 134 -5.77 -9.98 -1.31
C SER A 134 -4.37 -9.85 -0.73
N GLY A 135 -4.17 -10.10 0.57
CA GLY A 135 -2.85 -10.06 1.20
C GLY A 135 -1.88 -11.07 0.60
N PHE A 136 -2.35 -12.30 0.35
CA PHE A 136 -1.55 -13.32 -0.32
C PHE A 136 -1.16 -12.88 -1.75
N ALA A 137 -2.14 -12.47 -2.56
CA ALA A 137 -1.93 -12.13 -3.96
C ALA A 137 -1.03 -10.90 -4.13
N VAL A 138 -1.26 -9.87 -3.33
CA VAL A 138 -0.50 -8.61 -3.33
C VAL A 138 0.96 -8.89 -2.99
N PHE A 139 1.24 -9.52 -1.84
CA PHE A 139 2.62 -9.75 -1.41
C PHE A 139 3.35 -10.76 -2.31
N THR A 140 2.70 -11.84 -2.73
CA THR A 140 3.31 -12.83 -3.64
C THR A 140 3.72 -12.16 -4.96
N THR A 141 2.83 -11.37 -5.54
CA THR A 141 3.09 -10.72 -6.83
C THR A 141 4.12 -9.61 -6.68
N GLY A 142 4.06 -8.82 -5.61
CA GLY A 142 5.08 -7.83 -5.26
C GLY A 142 6.46 -8.48 -5.17
N TYR A 143 6.58 -9.55 -4.39
CA TYR A 143 7.84 -10.27 -4.22
C TYR A 143 8.36 -10.84 -5.55
N ILE A 144 7.54 -11.55 -6.33
CA ILE A 144 7.95 -12.07 -7.66
C ILE A 144 8.41 -10.93 -8.57
N THR A 145 7.67 -9.82 -8.59
CA THR A 145 8.00 -8.65 -9.41
C THR A 145 9.35 -8.07 -9.01
N THR A 146 9.67 -8.00 -7.72
CA THR A 146 11.01 -7.56 -7.29
C THR A 146 12.11 -8.50 -7.73
N GLN A 147 11.91 -9.81 -7.69
CA GLN A 147 12.95 -10.76 -8.09
C GLN A 147 13.23 -10.70 -9.60
N VAL A 148 12.21 -10.37 -10.40
CA VAL A 148 12.34 -10.19 -11.85
C VAL A 148 12.92 -8.82 -12.21
N LEU A 149 12.45 -7.74 -11.59
CA LEU A 149 12.81 -6.38 -11.98
C LEU A 149 14.07 -5.86 -11.28
N THR A 150 14.39 -6.29 -10.06
CA THR A 150 15.58 -5.77 -9.35
C THR A 150 16.87 -5.98 -10.15
N PRO A 151 17.16 -7.17 -10.72
CA PRO A 151 18.36 -7.37 -11.54
C PRO A 151 18.41 -6.46 -12.77
N VAL A 152 17.26 -6.13 -13.36
CA VAL A 152 17.15 -5.21 -14.51
C VAL A 152 17.61 -3.80 -14.12
N PHE A 153 17.27 -3.35 -12.91
CA PHE A 153 17.64 -2.02 -12.42
C PHE A 153 19.03 -1.95 -11.76
N THR A 154 19.57 -3.08 -11.29
CA THR A 154 20.89 -3.14 -10.64
C THR A 154 22.00 -3.69 -11.55
N GLY A 155 21.70 -4.06 -12.79
CA GLY A 155 22.66 -4.65 -13.73
C GLY A 155 23.04 -6.09 -13.40
N GLY A 156 22.27 -6.78 -12.57
CA GLY A 156 22.50 -8.17 -12.17
C GLY A 156 22.00 -9.18 -13.21
N THR A 157 22.55 -10.40 -13.18
CA THR A 157 22.08 -11.50 -14.02
C THR A 157 20.74 -12.03 -13.54
N LEU A 158 19.73 -12.01 -14.41
CA LEU A 158 18.42 -12.60 -14.14
C LEU A 158 18.49 -14.13 -14.31
N VAL A 159 18.46 -14.86 -13.20
CA VAL A 159 18.41 -16.32 -13.20
C VAL A 159 17.01 -16.76 -12.78
N LEU A 160 16.14 -17.03 -13.77
CA LEU A 160 14.76 -17.50 -13.54
C LEU A 160 14.69 -18.75 -12.67
N MET A 161 15.71 -19.62 -12.74
CA MET A 161 15.80 -20.81 -11.88
C MET A 161 15.92 -20.47 -10.40
N ASP A 162 16.52 -19.33 -10.04
CA ASP A 162 16.61 -18.91 -8.64
C ASP A 162 15.25 -18.44 -8.12
N VAL A 163 14.44 -17.79 -8.97
CA VAL A 163 13.05 -17.43 -8.63
C VAL A 163 12.21 -18.69 -8.32
N VAL A 164 12.36 -19.74 -9.14
CA VAL A 164 11.65 -21.01 -8.92
C VAL A 164 12.10 -21.69 -7.62
N ARG A 165 13.41 -21.67 -7.32
CA ARG A 165 13.97 -22.26 -6.10
C ARG A 165 13.50 -21.57 -4.82
N ILE A 166 13.24 -20.26 -4.86
CA ILE A 166 12.75 -19.51 -3.70
C ILE A 166 11.22 -19.47 -3.59
N LEU A 167 10.46 -20.06 -4.52
CA LEU A 167 8.99 -20.09 -4.46
C LEU A 167 8.43 -20.62 -3.12
N PRO A 168 8.95 -21.71 -2.52
CA PRO A 168 8.46 -22.18 -1.23
C PRO A 168 8.62 -21.13 -0.12
N LEU A 169 9.71 -20.37 -0.17
CA LEU A 169 9.98 -19.29 0.77
C LEU A 169 9.07 -18.07 0.52
N ILE A 170 8.77 -17.76 -0.75
CA ILE A 170 7.79 -16.72 -1.11
C ILE A 170 6.42 -17.08 -0.57
N ILE A 171 5.94 -18.30 -0.83
CA ILE A 171 4.63 -18.78 -0.38
C ILE A 171 4.57 -18.77 1.16
N GLY A 172 5.62 -19.26 1.83
CA GLY A 172 5.71 -19.25 3.29
C GLY A 172 5.67 -17.83 3.88
N ARG A 173 6.32 -16.86 3.24
CA ARG A 173 6.24 -15.44 3.67
C ARG A 173 4.89 -14.80 3.36
N SER A 174 4.30 -15.16 2.23
CA SER A 174 2.98 -14.68 1.79
C SER A 174 1.85 -15.14 2.70
N PHE A 175 2.04 -16.25 3.41
CA PHE A 175 1.11 -16.68 4.45
C PHE A 175 0.95 -15.65 5.58
N TYR A 176 2.03 -14.99 6.01
CA TYR A 176 1.94 -13.92 7.01
C TYR A 176 1.16 -12.72 6.49
N ALA A 177 1.42 -12.31 5.24
CA ALA A 177 0.68 -11.24 4.58
C ALA A 177 -0.81 -11.58 4.44
N ALA A 178 -1.13 -12.85 4.15
CA ALA A 178 -2.49 -13.35 4.05
C ALA A 178 -3.22 -13.32 5.41
N LEU A 179 -2.60 -13.84 6.47
CA LEU A 179 -3.17 -13.80 7.81
C LEU A 179 -3.43 -12.37 8.28
N LEU A 180 -2.45 -11.49 8.11
CA LEU A 180 -2.56 -10.09 8.49
C LEU A 180 -3.57 -9.34 7.63
N GLY A 181 -3.65 -9.66 6.34
CA GLY A 181 -4.70 -9.18 5.45
C GLY A 181 -6.09 -9.59 5.92
N GLY A 182 -6.25 -10.85 6.34
CA GLY A 182 -7.49 -11.38 6.90
C GLY A 182 -7.98 -10.66 8.16
N ILE A 183 -7.09 -9.99 8.89
CA ILE A 183 -7.43 -9.17 10.05
C ILE A 183 -7.62 -7.70 9.63
N SER A 184 -6.71 -7.16 8.83
CA SER A 184 -6.68 -5.74 8.46
C SER A 184 -7.89 -5.32 7.65
N VAL A 185 -8.35 -6.17 6.71
CA VAL A 185 -9.48 -5.87 5.82
C VAL A 185 -10.81 -5.76 6.59
N PRO A 186 -11.20 -6.72 7.46
CA PRO A 186 -12.36 -6.53 8.33
C PRO A 186 -12.25 -5.29 9.22
N VAL A 187 -11.12 -5.07 9.87
CA VAL A 187 -10.94 -3.95 10.79
C VAL A 187 -11.22 -2.62 10.09
N ILE A 188 -10.64 -2.41 8.91
CA ILE A 188 -10.87 -1.17 8.16
C ILE A 188 -12.26 -1.11 7.51
N ALA A 189 -12.83 -2.27 7.16
CA ALA A 189 -14.20 -2.35 6.66
C ALA A 189 -15.22 -1.91 7.71
N TYR A 190 -15.05 -2.34 8.97
CA TYR A 190 -15.93 -2.01 10.10
C TYR A 190 -15.71 -0.60 10.67
N THR A 191 -14.62 0.09 10.35
CA THR A 191 -14.35 1.47 10.79
C THR A 191 -15.19 2.51 10.01
N ASP A 192 -16.38 2.11 9.55
CA ASP A 192 -17.29 2.82 8.62
C ASP A 192 -17.83 4.18 9.11
N ASN A 193 -17.34 4.67 10.26
CA ASN A 193 -17.75 5.94 10.84
C ASN A 193 -16.85 7.12 10.47
N LEU A 194 -15.74 6.93 9.74
CA LEU A 194 -14.98 8.05 9.17
C LEU A 194 -15.58 8.48 7.83
N HIS A 195 -16.79 9.04 7.86
CA HIS A 195 -17.16 10.03 6.86
C HIS A 195 -16.32 11.27 7.15
N LEU A 196 -15.13 11.35 6.55
CA LEU A 196 -14.44 12.64 6.45
C LEU A 196 -15.32 13.51 5.57
N ASP A 197 -16.21 14.27 6.19
CA ASP A 197 -17.00 15.29 5.51
C ASP A 197 -16.07 16.46 5.20
N ILE A 198 -15.35 16.33 4.09
CA ILE A 198 -14.42 17.33 3.58
C ILE A 198 -15.19 18.62 3.18
N SER A 199 -16.54 18.59 3.13
CA SER A 199 -17.35 19.77 2.85
C SER A 199 -17.51 20.72 4.04
N GLY A 200 -17.33 20.23 5.28
CA GLY A 200 -17.51 21.01 6.51
C GLY A 200 -16.28 21.79 6.97
N TYR A 201 -15.08 21.42 6.52
CA TYR A 201 -13.84 22.14 6.84
C TYR A 201 -13.48 23.10 5.70
N GLY A 202 -13.10 24.33 6.05
CA GLY A 202 -12.65 25.32 5.07
C GLY A 202 -11.58 24.73 4.16
N LYS A 203 -11.81 24.78 2.84
CA LYS A 203 -10.92 24.17 1.81
C LYS A 203 -9.45 24.51 2.02
N GLY A 204 -9.15 25.72 2.49
CA GLY A 204 -7.81 26.16 2.87
C GLY A 204 -7.19 25.33 3.99
N ILE A 205 -7.93 24.99 5.04
CA ILE A 205 -7.43 24.17 6.16
C ILE A 205 -7.11 22.75 5.69
N TYR A 206 -7.96 22.16 4.85
CA TYR A 206 -7.70 20.84 4.26
C TYR A 206 -6.42 20.85 3.43
N PHE A 207 -6.25 21.83 2.53
CA PHE A 207 -5.03 21.95 1.73
C PHE A 207 -3.80 22.20 2.57
N THR A 208 -3.88 23.08 3.57
CA THR A 208 -2.75 23.37 4.46
C THR A 208 -2.37 22.14 5.27
N ALA A 209 -3.34 21.43 5.87
CA ALA A 209 -3.07 20.25 6.68
C ALA A 209 -2.49 19.10 5.84
N THR A 210 -3.09 18.81 4.68
CA THR A 210 -2.60 17.76 3.77
C THR A 210 -1.20 18.08 3.26
N THR A 211 -0.97 19.30 2.79
CA THR A 211 0.34 19.73 2.27
C THR A 211 1.40 19.73 3.37
N THR A 212 1.08 20.23 4.56
CA THR A 212 2.02 20.27 5.69
C THR A 212 2.37 18.86 6.16
N ALA A 213 1.38 17.98 6.32
CA ALA A 213 1.62 16.60 6.70
C ALA A 213 2.40 15.82 5.62
N SER A 214 2.08 16.03 4.33
CA SER A 214 2.87 15.48 3.23
C SER A 214 4.31 15.98 3.27
N LEU A 215 4.53 17.30 3.30
CA LEU A 215 5.87 17.88 3.40
C LEU A 215 6.62 17.32 4.60
N PHE A 216 5.96 17.20 5.75
CA PHE A 216 6.56 16.61 6.94
C PHE A 216 6.98 15.15 6.71
N CYS A 217 6.16 14.32 6.06
CA CYS A 217 6.54 12.95 5.70
C CYS A 217 7.78 12.91 4.79
N TRP A 218 7.82 13.77 3.76
CA TRP A 218 8.96 13.82 2.83
C TRP A 218 10.23 14.35 3.49
N VAL A 219 10.11 15.44 4.27
CA VAL A 219 11.21 16.00 5.05
C VAL A 219 11.71 14.96 6.03
N LEU A 220 10.84 14.30 6.81
CA LEU A 220 11.26 13.24 7.71
C LEU A 220 11.99 12.11 6.98
N VAL A 221 11.52 11.66 5.82
CA VAL A 221 12.22 10.61 5.05
C VAL A 221 13.63 11.05 4.63
N LEU A 222 13.78 12.33 4.26
CA LEU A 222 15.08 12.90 3.88
C LEU A 222 15.98 13.19 5.10
N PHE A 223 15.40 13.57 6.24
CA PHE A 223 16.11 14.04 7.43
C PHE A 223 16.26 13.03 8.57
N ILE A 224 15.44 11.97 8.67
CA ILE A 224 15.61 10.86 9.64
C ILE A 224 16.95 10.12 9.43
N LEU A 225 17.75 10.50 8.43
CA LEU A 225 19.02 9.87 8.03
C LEU A 225 20.17 10.86 7.87
N PHE A 226 20.23 11.89 8.72
CA PHE A 226 21.51 12.45 9.18
C PHE A 226 21.70 12.13 10.67
#